data_AF-A0A9N8DVZ6-F1
#
_entry.id   AF-A0A9N8DVZ6-F1
#
_cell.length_a   1.000
_cell.length_b   1.000
_cell.length_c   1.000
_cell.angle_alpha   90.00
_cell.angle_beta   90.00
_cell.angle_gamma   90.00
#
_symmetry.space_group_name_H-M   'P 1'
#
loop_
_entity.id
_entity.type
_entity.pdbx_description
1 polymer ?
#
loop_
_entity_poly.entity_id
_entity_poly.type
_entity_poly.pdbx_seq_one_letter_code
_entity_poly.pdbx_strand_id
1 'polypeptide(L)'
;MLKKRFVAYQENKIPSSSLSREYWAYAAEKIGMINTDYGITITEESLAAANAMNTFGTTPEHIGAMQAEGRESIMLVRSSDQRTLSPYLYLLMNQVEECYLLEPERVGKRKEAPVGLTGFGCKYCIKAGRLGFCRVFPLNKRSMPMKVNDIYQHFQRCPLTPADMRNTLRELKRAATKPPLNDRDREFVDQLWMKLGRTGSQITPTG
;
A
#
# COMPACT_ATOMS: atom_id res chain seq x y z
N MET A 1 1.84 -24.07 -37.32
CA MET A 1 2.14 -22.66 -37.70
C MET A 1 1.79 -21.65 -36.62
N LEU A 2 0.63 -21.75 -35.94
CA LEU A 2 0.23 -20.79 -34.90
C LEU A 2 1.18 -20.72 -33.68
N LYS A 3 1.66 -21.85 -33.15
CA LYS A 3 2.60 -21.88 -32.00
C LYS A 3 3.90 -21.10 -32.29
N LYS A 4 4.48 -21.27 -33.49
CA LYS A 4 5.69 -20.53 -33.92
C LYS A 4 5.45 -19.03 -34.04
N ARG A 5 4.29 -18.62 -34.58
CA ARG A 5 3.90 -17.20 -34.63
C ARG A 5 3.68 -16.62 -33.23
N PHE A 6 3.00 -17.34 -32.34
CA PHE A 6 2.76 -16.91 -30.96
C PHE A 6 4.07 -16.72 -30.17
N VAL A 7 5.00 -17.68 -30.25
CA VAL A 7 6.33 -17.56 -29.63
C VAL A 7 7.10 -16.37 -30.20
N ALA A 8 7.08 -16.18 -31.53
CA ALA A 8 7.69 -15.01 -32.16
C ALA A 8 7.04 -13.68 -31.72
N TYR A 9 5.74 -13.66 -31.41
CA TYR A 9 5.07 -12.46 -30.85
C TYR A 9 5.45 -12.21 -29.38
N GLN A 10 5.69 -13.25 -28.57
CA GLN A 10 6.21 -13.09 -27.21
C GLN A 10 7.65 -12.54 -27.19
N GLU A 11 8.45 -12.87 -28.21
CA GLU A 11 9.82 -12.37 -28.39
C GLU A 11 9.86 -10.94 -28.93
N ASN A 12 8.85 -10.52 -29.71
CA ASN A 12 8.66 -9.15 -30.18
C ASN A 12 8.14 -8.23 -29.06
N LYS A 13 9.03 -7.96 -28.10
CA LYS A 13 8.80 -7.12 -26.95
C LYS A 13 8.62 -5.66 -27.39
N ILE A 14 7.37 -5.21 -27.51
CA ILE A 14 7.06 -3.77 -27.52
C ILE A 14 7.59 -3.18 -26.21
N PRO A 15 8.33 -2.05 -26.23
CA PRO A 15 8.81 -1.42 -25.01
C PRO A 15 7.63 -0.83 -24.23
N SER A 16 6.98 -1.65 -23.40
CA SER A 16 6.32 -1.11 -22.22
C SER A 16 7.39 -0.72 -21.21
N SER A 17 7.07 0.16 -20.26
CA SER A 17 7.90 0.33 -19.08
C SER A 17 8.15 -1.07 -18.47
N SER A 18 9.42 -1.47 -18.36
CA SER A 18 9.82 -2.83 -17.96
C SER A 18 9.11 -3.31 -16.69
N LEU A 19 8.94 -2.39 -15.73
CA LEU A 19 8.23 -2.56 -14.47
C LEU A 19 6.75 -2.97 -14.60
N SER A 20 6.01 -2.48 -15.61
CA SER A 20 4.59 -2.84 -15.75
C SER A 20 4.41 -4.26 -16.24
N ARG A 21 5.29 -4.73 -17.14
CA ARG A 21 5.26 -6.11 -17.64
C ARG A 21 5.66 -7.11 -16.57
N GLU A 22 6.72 -6.83 -15.83
CA GLU A 22 7.16 -7.67 -14.70
C GLU A 22 6.04 -7.80 -13.66
N TYR A 23 5.36 -6.70 -13.35
CA TYR A 23 4.20 -6.73 -12.47
C TYR A 23 3.08 -7.63 -13.00
N TRP A 24 2.71 -7.53 -14.28
CA TRP A 24 1.62 -8.34 -14.83
C TRP A 24 1.97 -9.82 -14.92
N ALA A 25 3.20 -10.15 -15.28
CA ALA A 25 3.69 -11.54 -15.27
C ALA A 25 3.65 -12.10 -13.84
N TYR A 26 4.20 -11.37 -12.88
CA TYR A 26 4.15 -11.74 -11.48
C TYR A 26 2.72 -11.87 -10.95
N ALA A 27 1.82 -10.95 -11.31
CA ALA A 27 0.44 -10.98 -10.87
C ALA A 27 -0.30 -12.21 -11.41
N ALA A 28 -0.02 -12.64 -12.65
CA ALA A 28 -0.56 -13.86 -13.22
C ALA A 28 -0.05 -15.09 -12.44
N GLU A 29 1.26 -15.18 -12.20
CA GLU A 29 1.84 -16.25 -11.37
C GLU A 29 1.27 -16.26 -9.95
N LYS A 30 1.06 -15.09 -9.34
CA LYS A 30 0.54 -14.92 -7.98
C LYS A 30 -0.93 -15.34 -7.83
N ILE A 31 -1.66 -15.51 -8.93
CA ILE A 31 -3.00 -16.13 -8.93
C ILE A 31 -2.99 -17.58 -9.43
N GLY A 32 -1.80 -18.19 -9.55
CA GLY A 32 -1.60 -19.57 -9.94
C GLY A 32 -1.59 -19.81 -11.45
N MET A 33 -1.56 -18.78 -12.29
CA MET A 33 -1.50 -18.96 -13.74
C MET A 33 -0.10 -19.41 -14.15
N ILE A 34 -0.02 -20.58 -14.79
CA ILE A 34 1.21 -21.11 -15.38
C ILE A 34 0.99 -21.31 -16.88
N ASN A 35 2.03 -21.00 -17.67
CA ASN A 35 2.01 -21.25 -19.10
C ASN A 35 2.49 -22.69 -19.36
N THR A 36 1.63 -23.51 -19.95
CA THR A 36 1.90 -24.91 -20.30
C THR A 36 1.89 -25.09 -21.82
N ASP A 37 2.27 -26.28 -22.29
CA ASP A 37 2.22 -26.61 -23.72
C ASP A 37 0.82 -26.53 -24.33
N TYR A 38 -0.22 -26.60 -23.51
CA TYR A 38 -1.63 -26.53 -23.90
C TYR A 38 -2.28 -25.17 -23.64
N GLY A 39 -1.50 -24.18 -23.18
CA GLY A 39 -1.96 -22.83 -22.85
C GLY A 39 -1.85 -22.51 -21.36
N ILE A 40 -2.53 -21.46 -20.93
CA ILE A 40 -2.51 -21.02 -19.54
C ILE A 40 -3.44 -21.89 -18.70
N THR A 41 -2.92 -22.47 -17.63
CA THR A 41 -3.68 -23.32 -16.70
C THR A 41 -3.46 -22.88 -15.26
N ILE A 42 -4.36 -23.30 -14.37
CA ILE A 42 -4.26 -23.15 -12.92
C ILE A 42 -4.48 -24.54 -12.33
N THR A 43 -3.53 -25.02 -11.54
CA THR A 43 -3.58 -26.33 -10.85
C THR A 43 -3.51 -26.12 -9.34
N GLU A 44 -3.79 -27.16 -8.55
CA GLU A 44 -3.62 -27.08 -7.09
C GLU A 44 -2.16 -26.78 -6.70
N GLU A 45 -1.22 -27.39 -7.43
CA GLU A 45 0.22 -27.16 -7.26
C GLU A 45 0.61 -25.72 -7.58
N SER A 46 0.10 -25.15 -8.68
CA SER A 46 0.40 -23.77 -9.05
C SER A 46 -0.23 -22.77 -8.08
N LEU A 47 -1.41 -23.06 -7.54
CA LEU A 47 -2.04 -22.28 -6.47
C LEU A 47 -1.24 -22.34 -5.17
N ALA A 48 -0.76 -23.52 -4.78
CA ALA A 48 0.08 -23.68 -3.58
C ALA A 48 1.39 -22.89 -3.72
N ALA A 49 2.06 -23.00 -4.88
CA ALA A 49 3.25 -22.22 -5.19
C ALA A 49 2.95 -20.71 -5.18
N ALA A 50 1.85 -20.29 -5.81
CA ALA A 50 1.42 -18.90 -5.84
C ALA A 50 1.15 -18.35 -4.43
N ASN A 51 0.53 -19.12 -3.55
CA ASN A 51 0.28 -18.72 -2.16
C ASN A 51 1.58 -18.49 -1.38
N ALA A 52 2.62 -19.27 -1.66
CA ALA A 52 3.95 -19.13 -1.03
C ALA A 52 4.78 -17.95 -1.57
N MET A 53 4.44 -17.39 -2.75
CA MET A 53 5.15 -16.22 -3.26
C MET A 53 5.00 -15.02 -2.32
N ASN A 54 5.96 -14.10 -2.29
CA ASN A 54 5.83 -12.84 -1.54
C ASN A 54 4.83 -11.88 -2.20
N THR A 55 4.89 -10.59 -1.87
CA THR A 55 4.31 -9.56 -2.74
C THR A 55 5.31 -9.09 -3.80
N PHE A 56 4.80 -8.55 -4.90
CA PHE A 56 5.65 -7.98 -5.94
C PHE A 56 6.56 -6.88 -5.36
N GLY A 57 7.85 -6.95 -5.68
CA GLY A 57 8.85 -5.96 -5.24
C GLY A 57 9.20 -6.00 -3.74
N THR A 58 8.82 -7.06 -3.02
CA THR A 58 9.14 -7.21 -1.58
C THR A 58 9.92 -8.49 -1.34
N THR A 59 11.03 -8.38 -0.61
CA THR A 59 11.87 -9.52 -0.22
C THR A 59 11.56 -9.94 1.22
N PRO A 60 11.94 -11.15 1.66
CA PRO A 60 11.82 -11.56 3.04
C PRO A 60 12.51 -10.60 4.02
N GLU A 61 13.63 -10.00 3.63
CA GLU A 61 14.36 -9.00 4.43
C GLU A 61 13.53 -7.73 4.62
N HIS A 62 12.87 -7.25 3.55
CA HIS A 62 11.95 -6.11 3.65
C HIS A 62 10.76 -6.40 4.58
N ILE A 63 10.22 -7.61 4.51
CA ILE A 63 9.13 -8.08 5.39
C ILE A 63 9.61 -8.12 6.84
N GLY A 64 10.75 -8.77 7.09
CA GLY A 64 11.37 -8.86 8.41
C GLY A 64 11.67 -7.48 9.01
N ALA A 65 12.20 -6.55 8.22
CA ALA A 65 12.47 -5.18 8.66
C ALA A 65 11.19 -4.42 9.05
N MET A 66 10.06 -4.68 8.39
CA MET A 66 8.77 -4.08 8.77
C MET A 66 8.11 -4.77 9.97
N GLN A 67 8.39 -6.05 10.20
CA GLN A 67 7.76 -6.86 11.24
C GLN A 67 8.63 -7.07 12.49
N ALA A 68 9.85 -6.53 12.51
CA ALA A 68 10.80 -6.72 13.60
C ALA A 68 10.20 -6.35 14.96
N GLU A 69 10.31 -7.29 15.91
CA GLU A 69 9.89 -7.06 17.30
C GLU A 69 10.72 -5.93 17.91
N GLY A 70 10.07 -5.01 18.61
CA GLY A 70 10.73 -3.85 19.22
C GLY A 70 11.07 -2.72 18.25
N ARG A 71 10.59 -2.75 17.00
CA ARG A 71 10.71 -1.60 16.09
C ARG A 71 10.15 -0.35 16.77
N GLU A 72 10.98 0.69 16.90
CA GLU A 72 10.52 2.02 17.30
C GLU A 72 9.56 2.53 16.22
N SER A 73 8.26 2.41 16.46
CA SER A 73 7.24 2.95 15.58
C SER A 73 6.61 4.18 16.20
N ILE A 74 6.56 5.25 15.41
CA ILE A 74 5.87 6.48 15.74
C ILE A 74 4.38 6.18 15.86
N MET A 75 3.85 6.44 17.05
CA MET A 75 2.41 6.42 17.30
C MET A 75 1.74 7.58 16.53
N LEU A 76 1.14 7.25 15.37
CA LEU A 76 0.47 8.24 14.52
C LEU A 76 -0.81 8.79 15.16
N VAL A 77 -1.50 7.98 15.95
CA VAL A 77 -2.73 8.33 16.70
C VAL A 77 -2.55 7.93 18.15
N ARG A 78 -2.84 8.85 19.07
CA ARG A 78 -2.83 8.62 20.52
C ARG A 78 -4.25 8.41 21.02
N SER A 79 -4.43 7.72 22.14
CA SER A 79 -5.75 7.58 22.78
C SER A 79 -6.38 8.93 23.16
N SER A 80 -5.57 9.95 23.45
CA SER A 80 -6.04 11.33 23.69
C SER A 80 -6.75 11.95 22.49
N ASP A 81 -6.37 11.55 21.27
CA ASP A 81 -6.91 12.09 20.03
C ASP A 81 -8.40 11.69 19.84
N GLN A 82 -8.87 10.66 20.54
CA GLN A 82 -10.27 10.23 20.49
C GLN A 82 -11.25 11.33 20.91
N ARG A 83 -10.82 12.26 21.76
CA ARG A 83 -11.65 13.37 22.25
C ARG A 83 -11.76 14.53 21.26
N THR A 84 -10.82 14.62 20.32
CA THR A 84 -10.69 15.77 19.40
C THR A 84 -11.05 15.43 17.96
N LEU A 85 -10.82 14.19 17.53
CA LEU A 85 -11.10 13.72 16.18
C LEU A 85 -12.53 13.21 16.03
N SER A 86 -13.02 13.22 14.79
CA SER A 86 -14.23 12.47 14.48
C SER A 86 -14.03 10.96 14.76
N PRO A 87 -15.08 10.23 15.17
CA PRO A 87 -15.00 8.77 15.32
C PRO A 87 -14.49 8.07 14.07
N TYR A 88 -14.86 8.59 12.88
CA TYR A 88 -14.40 8.10 11.59
C TYR A 88 -12.88 8.22 11.44
N LEU A 89 -12.32 9.43 11.60
CA LEU A 89 -10.89 9.65 11.39
C LEU A 89 -10.06 8.93 12.46
N TYR A 90 -10.48 9.00 13.73
CA TYR A 90 -9.81 8.30 14.81
C TYR A 90 -9.73 6.80 14.54
N LEU A 91 -10.86 6.16 14.22
CA LEU A 91 -10.87 4.71 13.98
C LEU A 91 -10.03 4.34 12.77
N LEU A 92 -10.14 5.10 11.66
CA LEU A 92 -9.37 4.88 10.44
C LEU A 92 -7.87 4.93 10.71
N MET A 93 -7.42 5.99 11.40
CA MET A 93 -6.01 6.20 11.65
C MET A 93 -5.47 5.24 12.73
N ASN A 94 -6.33 4.71 13.60
CA ASN A 94 -5.96 3.63 14.52
C ASN A 94 -5.78 2.26 13.82
N GLN A 95 -6.16 2.14 12.54
CA GLN A 95 -5.89 0.96 11.72
C GLN A 95 -4.63 1.10 10.86
N VAL A 96 -3.96 2.25 10.90
CA VAL A 96 -2.71 2.45 10.17
C VAL A 96 -1.50 2.28 11.09
N GLU A 97 -0.38 1.96 10.47
CA GLU A 97 0.92 1.87 11.12
C GLU A 97 1.96 2.63 10.29
N GLU A 98 2.98 3.15 10.94
CA GLU A 98 4.11 3.77 10.26
C GLU A 98 4.80 2.75 9.33
N CYS A 99 5.35 3.23 8.22
CA CYS A 99 6.17 2.41 7.33
C CYS A 99 7.18 3.27 6.59
N TYR A 100 8.14 2.64 5.92
CA TYR A 100 9.18 3.36 5.19
C TYR A 100 9.25 2.95 3.73
N LEU A 101 9.57 3.91 2.86
CA LEU A 101 9.67 3.68 1.42
C LEU A 101 10.86 2.77 1.13
N LEU A 102 10.62 1.65 0.44
CA LEU A 102 11.66 0.74 0.00
C LEU A 102 12.18 1.13 -1.40
N GLU A 103 13.40 0.73 -1.72
CA GLU A 103 14.02 0.99 -3.03
C GLU A 103 13.13 0.53 -4.21
N PRO A 104 12.53 -0.68 -4.21
CA PRO A 104 11.65 -1.13 -5.30
C PRO A 104 10.36 -0.30 -5.47
N GLU A 105 10.00 0.52 -4.48
CA GLU A 105 8.79 1.35 -4.50
C GLU A 105 9.00 2.77 -5.02
N ARG A 106 10.26 3.11 -5.37
CA ARG A 106 10.68 4.37 -6.00
C ARG A 106 10.28 4.38 -7.48
N VAL A 107 8.98 4.40 -7.71
CA VAL A 107 8.37 4.43 -9.04
C VAL A 107 7.56 5.70 -9.27
N GLY A 108 7.44 6.10 -10.53
CA GLY A 108 6.67 7.28 -10.94
C GLY A 108 7.11 8.53 -10.18
N LYS A 109 6.17 9.21 -9.51
CA LYS A 109 6.44 10.44 -8.74
C LYS A 109 7.38 10.24 -7.54
N ARG A 110 7.62 9.00 -7.10
CA ARG A 110 8.50 8.66 -5.98
C ARG A 110 9.91 8.26 -6.42
N LYS A 111 10.24 8.33 -7.70
CA LYS A 111 11.56 7.93 -8.21
C LYS A 111 12.70 8.65 -7.47
N GLU A 112 12.53 9.93 -7.20
CA GLU A 112 13.52 10.76 -6.51
C GLU A 112 13.29 10.88 -4.99
N ALA A 113 12.33 10.14 -4.43
CA ALA A 113 12.09 10.14 -3.00
C ALA A 113 13.16 9.30 -2.28
N PRO A 114 13.64 9.72 -1.10
CA PRO A 114 14.65 8.98 -0.36
C PRO A 114 14.13 7.61 0.09
N VAL A 115 14.97 6.58 -0.02
CA VAL A 115 14.72 5.30 0.67
C VAL A 115 14.65 5.58 2.17
N GLY A 116 13.75 4.87 2.85
CA GLY A 116 13.49 5.13 4.25
C GLY A 116 12.50 6.26 4.48
N LEU A 117 11.97 6.93 3.44
CA LEU A 117 10.95 7.97 3.61
C LEU A 117 9.76 7.44 4.41
N THR A 118 9.50 8.05 5.55
CA THR A 118 8.39 7.68 6.43
C THR A 118 7.05 7.93 5.76
N GLY A 119 6.15 6.98 5.94
CA GLY A 119 4.77 6.99 5.48
C GLY A 119 3.88 6.24 6.45
N PHE A 120 2.69 5.86 5.98
CA PHE A 120 1.76 5.04 6.75
C PHE A 120 1.07 4.01 5.87
N GLY A 121 0.71 2.88 6.45
CA GLY A 121 0.09 1.78 5.73
C GLY A 121 -0.90 0.99 6.58
N CYS A 122 -1.58 0.06 5.95
CA CYS A 122 -2.52 -0.84 6.59
C CYS A 122 -1.80 -1.81 7.54
N LYS A 123 -2.08 -1.74 8.85
CA LYS A 123 -1.45 -2.61 9.85
C LYS A 123 -1.71 -4.11 9.61
N TYR A 124 -2.89 -4.45 9.07
CA TYR A 124 -3.23 -5.83 8.72
C TYR A 124 -2.36 -6.38 7.59
N CYS A 125 -2.10 -5.54 6.57
CA CYS A 125 -1.22 -5.91 5.46
C CYS A 125 0.23 -6.05 5.95
N ILE A 126 0.72 -5.09 6.74
CA ILE A 126 2.08 -5.12 7.30
C ILE A 126 2.28 -6.36 8.16
N LYS A 127 1.34 -6.67 9.06
CA LYS A 127 1.36 -7.89 9.89
C LYS A 127 1.35 -9.18 9.06
N ALA A 128 0.71 -9.18 7.89
CA ALA A 128 0.71 -10.32 6.98
C ALA A 128 1.89 -10.34 5.99
N GLY A 129 2.84 -9.41 6.09
CA GLY A 129 4.00 -9.31 5.19
C GLY A 129 3.66 -8.79 3.80
N ARG A 130 2.44 -8.25 3.61
CA ARG A 130 2.00 -7.64 2.37
C ARG A 130 2.42 -6.17 2.38
N LEU A 131 3.50 -5.82 1.69
CA LEU A 131 4.06 -4.46 1.71
C LEU A 131 3.82 -3.64 0.42
N GLY A 132 3.02 -4.13 -0.52
CA GLY A 132 2.73 -3.41 -1.78
C GLY A 132 1.84 -2.16 -1.63
N PHE A 133 0.83 -2.02 -2.50
CA PHE A 133 -0.07 -0.84 -2.59
C PHE A 133 -0.94 -0.53 -1.35
N CYS A 134 -0.67 -1.16 -0.21
CA CYS A 134 -1.30 -0.88 1.08
C CYS A 134 -0.60 0.22 1.89
N ARG A 135 0.52 0.74 1.38
CA ARG A 135 1.33 1.78 2.01
C ARG A 135 1.27 3.08 1.22
N VAL A 136 1.35 4.18 1.95
CA VAL A 136 1.21 5.52 1.42
C VAL A 136 2.39 6.36 1.86
N PHE A 137 3.06 6.95 0.88
CA PHE A 137 4.22 7.82 1.07
C PHE A 137 3.87 9.19 0.47
N PRO A 138 3.19 10.08 1.23
CA PRO A 138 2.82 11.40 0.73
C PRO A 138 4.09 12.20 0.40
N LEU A 139 4.14 12.90 -0.72
CA LEU A 139 5.30 13.74 -1.11
C LEU A 139 5.07 15.23 -0.87
N ASN A 140 3.83 15.64 -0.64
CA ASN A 140 3.42 17.01 -0.43
C ASN A 140 2.34 17.10 0.64
N LYS A 141 2.45 18.09 1.54
CA LYS A 141 1.51 18.30 2.65
C LYS A 141 0.07 18.46 2.15
N ARG A 142 -0.12 19.18 1.03
CA ARG A 142 -1.44 19.42 0.43
C ARG A 142 -2.16 18.14 -0.03
N SER A 143 -1.47 17.03 -0.27
CA SER A 143 -2.14 15.76 -0.64
C SER A 143 -2.57 14.92 0.55
N MET A 144 -2.22 15.30 1.79
CA MET A 144 -2.49 14.51 2.97
C MET A 144 -3.96 14.07 3.11
N PRO A 145 -4.98 14.94 2.90
CA PRO A 145 -6.37 14.52 2.96
C PRO A 145 -6.72 13.45 1.91
N MET A 146 -6.18 13.58 0.70
CA MET A 146 -6.35 12.58 -0.36
C MET A 146 -5.67 11.26 0.03
N LYS A 147 -4.48 11.31 0.65
CA LYS A 147 -3.73 10.14 1.12
C LYS A 147 -4.41 9.39 2.25
N VAL A 148 -5.07 10.10 3.16
CA VAL A 148 -5.96 9.51 4.16
C VAL A 148 -7.18 8.84 3.51
N ASN A 149 -7.73 9.44 2.44
CA ASN A 149 -8.80 8.77 1.70
C ASN A 149 -8.29 7.55 0.90
N ASP A 150 -7.09 7.59 0.32
CA ASP A 150 -6.48 6.45 -0.39
C ASP A 150 -6.38 5.23 0.54
N ILE A 151 -5.95 5.42 1.80
CA ILE A 151 -5.86 4.32 2.77
C ILE A 151 -7.25 3.82 3.21
N TYR A 152 -8.24 4.69 3.35
CA TYR A 152 -9.64 4.26 3.54
C TYR A 152 -10.12 3.36 2.38
N GLN A 153 -9.86 3.76 1.13
CA GLN A 153 -10.23 2.97 -0.05
C GLN A 153 -9.47 1.64 -0.12
N HIS A 154 -8.25 1.60 0.41
CA HIS A 154 -7.53 0.34 0.61
C HIS A 154 -8.27 -0.54 1.62
N PHE A 155 -8.63 -0.04 2.82
CA PHE A 155 -9.32 -0.87 3.82
C PHE A 155 -10.62 -1.48 3.29
N GLN A 156 -11.39 -0.74 2.50
CA GLN A 156 -12.64 -1.23 1.90
C GLN A 156 -12.43 -2.41 0.91
N ARG A 157 -11.26 -2.49 0.26
CA ARG A 157 -10.92 -3.52 -0.74
C ARG A 157 -9.93 -4.57 -0.21
N CYS A 158 -9.35 -4.33 0.96
CA CYS A 158 -8.32 -5.18 1.50
C CYS A 158 -8.94 -6.47 2.07
N PRO A 159 -8.53 -7.66 1.58
CA PRO A 159 -9.03 -8.93 2.09
C PRO A 159 -8.59 -9.21 3.53
N LEU A 160 -7.48 -8.61 3.98
CA LEU A 160 -6.93 -8.79 5.33
C LEU A 160 -7.58 -7.89 6.38
N THR A 161 -8.34 -6.87 5.98
CA THR A 161 -9.09 -6.06 6.94
C THR A 161 -10.30 -6.86 7.44
N PRO A 162 -10.49 -7.00 8.76
CA PRO A 162 -11.67 -7.63 9.34
C PRO A 162 -12.99 -7.04 8.80
N ALA A 163 -13.99 -7.88 8.56
CA ALA A 163 -15.22 -7.47 7.90
C ALA A 163 -16.03 -6.45 8.72
N ASP A 164 -16.11 -6.67 10.02
CA ASP A 164 -16.65 -5.76 11.03
C ASP A 164 -15.95 -4.38 10.99
N MET A 165 -14.62 -4.35 10.93
CA MET A 165 -13.84 -3.12 10.83
C MET A 165 -14.15 -2.37 9.53
N ARG A 166 -14.23 -3.07 8.39
CA ARG A 166 -14.61 -2.46 7.09
C ARG A 166 -16.00 -1.85 7.14
N ASN A 167 -16.96 -2.55 7.75
CA ASN A 167 -18.35 -2.10 7.87
C ASN A 167 -18.45 -0.88 8.79
N THR A 168 -17.82 -0.93 9.96
CA THR A 168 -17.78 0.18 10.92
C THR A 168 -17.20 1.44 10.29
N LEU A 169 -16.05 1.34 9.59
CA LEU A 169 -15.46 2.49 8.89
C LEU A 169 -16.39 3.07 7.82
N ARG A 170 -17.14 2.21 7.11
CA ARG A 170 -18.10 2.63 6.09
C ARG A 170 -19.29 3.36 6.70
N GLU A 171 -19.82 2.86 7.81
CA GLU A 171 -20.92 3.47 8.54
C GLU A 171 -20.53 4.82 9.13
N LEU A 172 -19.38 4.90 9.81
CA LEU A 172 -18.87 6.16 10.36
C LEU A 172 -18.63 7.21 9.27
N LYS A 173 -18.11 6.81 8.09
CA LYS A 173 -17.94 7.72 6.97
C LYS A 173 -19.26 8.21 6.39
N ARG A 174 -20.31 7.37 6.38
CA ARG A 174 -21.66 7.74 5.92
C ARG A 174 -22.35 8.68 6.91
N ALA A 175 -22.14 8.48 8.21
CA ALA A 175 -22.68 9.31 9.27
C ALA A 175 -21.99 10.68 9.36
N ALA A 176 -20.74 10.81 8.88
CA ALA A 176 -20.05 12.09 8.81
C ALA A 176 -20.78 13.07 7.88
N THR A 177 -20.91 14.32 8.31
CA THR A 177 -21.39 15.42 7.45
C THR A 177 -20.43 15.58 6.26
N LYS A 178 -20.92 16.05 5.11
CA LYS A 178 -20.04 16.38 3.97
C LYS A 178 -19.45 17.78 4.20
N PRO A 179 -18.12 17.97 4.11
CA PRO A 179 -17.08 16.99 3.78
C PRO A 179 -16.75 16.05 4.96
N PRO A 180 -16.35 14.79 4.70
CA PRO A 180 -16.20 13.76 5.73
C PRO A 180 -15.08 14.03 6.77
N LEU A 181 -14.25 15.05 6.54
CA LEU A 181 -13.27 15.55 7.51
C LEU A 181 -13.70 16.94 7.93
N ASN A 182 -13.99 17.10 9.22
CA ASN A 182 -14.27 18.41 9.83
C ASN A 182 -12.96 19.21 10.03
N ASP A 183 -13.05 20.41 10.60
CA ASP A 183 -11.88 21.28 10.76
C ASP A 183 -10.82 20.70 11.71
N ARG A 184 -11.24 20.00 12.78
CA ARG A 184 -10.32 19.31 13.71
C ARG A 184 -9.62 18.13 13.06
N ASP A 185 -10.35 17.38 12.24
CA ASP A 185 -9.80 16.30 11.44
C ASP A 185 -8.74 16.81 10.46
N ARG A 186 -8.99 17.96 9.82
CA ARG A 186 -8.02 18.59 8.91
C ARG A 186 -6.76 19.05 9.63
N GLU A 187 -6.93 19.67 10.79
CA GLU A 187 -5.81 20.07 11.65
C GLU A 187 -4.94 18.86 12.04
N PHE A 188 -5.57 17.76 12.41
CA PHE A 188 -4.84 16.51 12.68
C PHE A 188 -4.14 15.95 11.45
N VAL A 189 -4.79 15.94 10.29
CA VAL A 189 -4.18 15.48 9.03
C VAL A 189 -2.98 16.34 8.64
N ASP A 190 -3.01 17.64 8.95
CA ASP A 190 -1.86 18.53 8.80
C ASP A 190 -0.74 18.24 9.81
N GLN A 191 -1.08 17.91 11.07
CA GLN A 191 -0.12 17.48 12.08
C GLN A 191 0.52 16.12 11.73
N LEU A 192 -0.23 15.23 11.06
CA LEU A 192 0.28 13.94 10.61
C LEU A 192 1.50 14.12 9.69
N TRP A 193 1.55 15.18 8.88
CA TRP A 193 2.74 15.49 8.08
C TRP A 193 3.99 15.71 8.95
N MET A 194 3.84 16.42 10.07
CA MET A 194 4.93 16.66 11.02
C MET A 194 5.29 15.38 11.78
N LYS A 195 4.29 14.57 12.16
CA LYS A 195 4.51 13.25 12.80
C LYS A 195 5.32 12.30 11.92
N LEU A 196 5.25 12.44 10.60
CA LEU A 196 6.09 11.69 9.65
C LEU A 196 7.51 12.27 9.50
N GLY A 197 7.93 13.18 10.38
CA GLY A 197 9.29 13.72 10.43
C GLY A 197 9.59 14.81 9.40
N ARG A 198 8.58 15.53 8.90
CA ARG A 198 8.74 16.41 7.72
C ARG A 198 8.67 17.88 8.09
N THR A 199 9.71 18.62 7.73
CA THR A 199 9.77 20.08 7.85
C THR A 199 9.60 20.71 6.46
N GLY A 200 8.53 21.47 6.23
CA GLY A 200 8.24 22.11 4.94
C GLY A 200 7.00 21.55 4.23
N SER A 201 6.73 22.02 3.01
CA SER A 201 5.50 21.68 2.28
C SER A 201 5.62 20.48 1.33
N GLN A 202 6.84 20.10 0.97
CA GLN A 202 7.15 19.02 0.03
C GLN A 202 8.44 18.30 0.42
N ILE A 203 8.55 17.04 0.03
CA ILE A 203 9.81 16.28 0.13
C ILE A 203 10.70 16.73 -1.02
N THR A 204 11.87 17.27 -0.69
CA THR A 204 12.92 17.54 -1.66
C THR A 204 13.68 16.25 -1.97
N PRO A 205 14.03 15.99 -3.24
CA PRO A 205 15.00 14.95 -3.56
C PRO A 205 16.26 15.15 -2.74
N THR A 206 16.77 14.09 -2.11
CA THR A 206 18.15 14.07 -1.64
C THR A 206 19.03 13.98 -2.90
N GLY A 207 19.81 15.04 -3.14
CA GLY A 207 20.78 15.10 -4.25
C GLY A 207 21.93 14.13 -4.06
#